data_AF-A0A0F9B6K5-F1
#
_entry.id   AF-A0A0F9B6K5-F1
#
_cell.length_a   1.000
_cell.length_b   1.000
_cell.length_c   1.000
_cell.angle_alpha   90.00
_cell.angle_beta   90.00
_cell.angle_gamma   90.00
#
_symmetry.space_group_name_H-M   'P 1'
#
loop_
_entity.id
_entity.type
_entity.pdbx_description
1 polymer ?
#
loop_
_entity_poly.entity_id
_entity_poly.type
_entity_poly.pdbx_seq_one_letter_code
_entity_poly.pdbx_strand_id
1 'polypeptide(L)'
;MGRFGRRIKTLVAAIALLVLAGCAGNSLIISGEALDVMGRSFVTTANLYNRLHEGGKITDDEYRKFALFAKQFQVIYPVAVDTWEAVKTDASEEGGINVTSLTDKILKLKQTLIEFYAFGIGKLEVQ
;
A
#
# COMPACT_ATOMS: atom_id res chain seq x y z
N MET A 1 16.79 -22.49 16.73
CA MET A 1 15.42 -21.91 16.64
C MET A 1 15.30 -20.65 17.50
N GLY A 2 16.13 -19.63 17.24
CA GLY A 2 16.36 -18.55 18.21
C GLY A 2 16.29 -17.16 17.59
N ARG A 3 15.57 -16.26 18.25
CA ARG A 3 15.51 -14.79 18.06
C ARG A 3 14.97 -14.22 16.74
N PHE A 4 15.23 -14.79 15.56
CA PHE A 4 14.83 -14.18 14.28
C PHE A 4 13.30 -14.18 14.05
N GLY A 5 12.65 -15.34 14.24
CA GLY A 5 11.19 -15.44 14.10
C GLY A 5 10.41 -14.61 15.14
N ARG A 6 11.01 -14.33 16.30
CA ARG A 6 10.36 -13.53 17.35
C ARG A 6 10.38 -12.03 17.02
N ARG A 7 11.42 -11.55 16.32
CA ARG A 7 11.54 -10.15 15.83
C ARG A 7 10.63 -9.87 14.64
N ILE A 8 10.49 -10.82 13.72
CA ILE A 8 9.56 -10.69 12.57
C ILE A 8 8.12 -10.63 13.08
N LYS A 9 7.74 -11.48 14.03
CA LYS A 9 6.39 -11.43 14.64
C LYS A 9 6.09 -10.10 15.33
N THR A 10 7.07 -9.45 15.96
CA THR A 10 6.87 -8.14 16.59
C THR A 10 6.75 -7.02 15.56
N LEU A 11 7.53 -7.07 14.46
CA LEU A 11 7.41 -6.11 13.36
C LEU A 11 6.09 -6.27 12.59
N VAL A 12 5.65 -7.50 12.34
CA VAL A 12 4.34 -7.79 11.71
C VAL A 12 3.20 -7.33 12.61
N ALA A 13 3.28 -7.56 13.92
CA ALA A 13 2.27 -7.06 14.87
C ALA A 13 2.25 -5.52 14.95
N ALA A 14 3.41 -4.87 14.91
CA ALA A 14 3.50 -3.40 14.93
C ALA A 14 2.96 -2.76 13.63
N ILE A 15 3.22 -3.37 12.48
CA ILE A 15 2.69 -2.92 11.19
C ILE A 15 1.18 -3.21 11.10
N ALA A 16 0.71 -4.36 11.58
CA ALA A 16 -0.72 -4.67 11.67
C ALA A 16 -1.45 -3.69 12.61
N LEU A 17 -0.84 -3.31 13.73
CA LEU A 17 -1.38 -2.29 14.64
C LEU A 17 -1.44 -0.90 13.99
N LEU A 18 -0.44 -0.52 13.18
CA LEU A 18 -0.46 0.72 12.39
C LEU A 18 -1.54 0.69 11.29
N VAL A 19 -1.82 -0.48 10.71
CA VAL A 19 -2.88 -0.66 9.71
C VAL A 19 -4.28 -0.61 10.36
N LEU A 20 -4.44 -1.16 11.57
CA LEU A 20 -5.72 -1.13 12.30
C LEU A 20 -6.04 0.23 12.95
N ALA A 21 -5.04 1.03 13.33
CA ALA A 21 -5.27 2.39 13.81
C ALA A 21 -5.90 3.31 12.75
N GLY A 22 -5.87 2.91 11.47
CA GLY A 22 -6.55 3.59 10.36
C GLY A 22 -7.99 3.13 10.09
N CYS A 23 -8.59 2.29 10.94
CA CYS A 23 -9.95 1.74 10.73
C CYS A 23 -11.03 2.34 11.66
N ALA A 24 -10.71 3.33 12.49
CA ALA A 24 -11.68 4.03 13.33
C ALA A 24 -12.01 5.40 12.72
N GLY A 25 -12.85 5.44 11.69
CA GLY A 25 -13.37 6.71 11.16
C GLY A 25 -13.83 6.62 9.72
N ASN A 26 -15.14 6.70 9.53
CA ASN A 26 -15.84 6.64 8.25
C ASN A 26 -15.61 7.89 7.35
N SER A 27 -14.50 8.60 7.48
CA SER A 27 -14.15 9.72 6.62
C SER A 27 -12.65 9.75 6.44
N LEU A 28 -12.30 9.27 5.28
CA LEU A 28 -11.05 9.47 4.60
C LEU A 28 -10.66 10.95 4.53
N ILE A 29 -9.99 11.46 5.56
CA ILE A 29 -8.97 12.47 5.33
C ILE A 29 -7.78 11.67 4.82
N ILE A 30 -7.65 11.49 3.50
CA ILE A 30 -6.36 11.13 2.93
C ILE A 30 -5.45 12.28 3.32
N SER A 31 -4.66 12.08 4.37
CA SER A 31 -3.60 12.99 4.75
C SER A 31 -2.36 12.66 3.92
N GLY A 32 -1.46 13.63 3.80
CA GLY A 32 -0.15 13.39 3.18
C GLY A 32 0.61 12.25 3.84
N GLU A 33 0.43 12.05 5.15
CA GLU A 33 1.00 10.91 5.88
C GLU A 33 0.41 9.56 5.41
N ALA A 34 -0.90 9.50 5.16
CA ALA A 34 -1.51 8.28 4.62
C ALA A 34 -1.00 7.95 3.22
N LEU A 35 -0.81 8.96 2.36
CA LEU A 35 -0.19 8.80 1.03
C LEU A 35 1.27 8.33 1.15
N ASP A 36 2.06 8.93 2.03
CA ASP A 36 3.45 8.53 2.27
C ASP A 36 3.56 7.07 2.77
N VAL A 37 2.70 6.69 3.73
CA VAL A 37 2.60 5.29 4.19
C VAL A 37 2.26 4.35 3.03
N MET A 38 1.28 4.68 2.18
CA MET A 38 0.95 3.83 1.01
C MET A 38 2.12 3.70 0.04
N GLY A 39 2.85 4.79 -0.24
CA GLY A 39 4.03 4.77 -1.11
C GLY A 39 5.11 3.82 -0.56
N ARG A 40 5.43 3.94 0.74
CA ARG A 40 6.39 3.04 1.40
C ARG A 40 5.93 1.58 1.44
N SER A 41 4.65 1.34 1.70
CA SER A 41 4.05 0.01 1.67
C SER A 41 4.10 -0.62 0.28
N PHE A 42 3.88 0.17 -0.78
CA PHE A 42 4.03 -0.30 -2.15
C PHE A 42 5.46 -0.74 -2.45
N VAL A 43 6.47 0.08 -2.15
CA VAL A 43 7.89 -0.27 -2.37
C VAL A 43 8.27 -1.53 -1.59
N THR A 44 7.83 -1.63 -0.33
CA THR A 44 8.08 -2.82 0.50
C THR A 44 7.46 -4.08 -0.12
N THR A 45 6.21 -3.98 -0.59
CA THR A 45 5.51 -5.08 -1.24
C THR A 45 6.17 -5.48 -2.55
N ALA A 46 6.61 -4.50 -3.36
CA ALA A 46 7.33 -4.76 -4.61
C ALA A 46 8.63 -5.53 -4.37
N ASN A 47 9.43 -5.08 -3.39
CA ASN A 47 10.67 -5.76 -3.02
C ASN A 47 10.42 -7.19 -2.52
N LEU A 48 9.32 -7.42 -1.79
CA LEU A 48 8.92 -8.75 -1.36
C LEU A 48 8.60 -9.66 -2.56
N TYR A 49 7.78 -9.18 -3.50
CA TYR A 49 7.41 -9.96 -4.69
C TYR A 49 8.61 -10.25 -5.60
N ASN A 50 9.52 -9.30 -5.78
CA ASN A 50 10.76 -9.53 -6.54
C ASN A 50 11.58 -10.66 -5.92
N ARG A 51 11.82 -10.62 -4.60
CA ARG A 51 12.57 -11.68 -3.90
C ARG A 51 11.87 -13.04 -3.95
N LEU A 52 10.55 -13.06 -3.83
CA LEU A 52 9.78 -14.30 -3.92
C LEU A 52 9.85 -14.89 -5.33
N HIS A 53 9.83 -14.06 -6.37
CA HIS A 53 9.92 -14.48 -7.76
C HIS A 53 11.33 -14.98 -8.12
N GLU A 54 12.35 -14.18 -7.79
CA GLU A 54 13.77 -14.56 -7.95
C GLU A 54 14.11 -15.87 -7.20
N GLY A 55 13.52 -16.06 -6.02
CA GLY A 55 13.66 -17.28 -5.22
C GLY A 55 12.77 -18.45 -5.65
N GLY A 56 12.02 -18.32 -6.75
CA GLY A 56 11.12 -19.37 -7.28
C GLY A 56 9.97 -19.74 -6.35
N LYS A 57 9.61 -18.87 -5.39
CA LYS A 57 8.55 -19.10 -4.40
C LYS A 57 7.16 -18.73 -4.90
N ILE A 58 7.11 -17.88 -5.92
CA ILE A 58 5.88 -17.55 -6.65
C ILE A 58 6.11 -17.77 -8.14
N THR A 59 5.04 -18.06 -8.84
CA THR A 59 5.00 -18.26 -10.29
C THR A 59 5.08 -16.93 -11.05
N ASP A 60 5.47 -17.00 -12.32
CA ASP A 60 5.44 -15.85 -13.24
C ASP A 60 4.04 -15.23 -13.32
N ASP A 61 2.99 -16.04 -13.23
CA ASP A 61 1.60 -15.58 -13.28
C ASP A 61 1.19 -14.83 -12.00
N GLU A 62 1.60 -15.32 -10.82
CA GLU A 62 1.40 -14.61 -9.55
C GLU A 62 2.17 -13.28 -9.55
N TYR A 63 3.41 -13.27 -10.03
CA TYR A 63 4.23 -12.06 -10.16
C TYR A 63 3.62 -11.06 -11.16
N ARG A 64 3.12 -11.54 -12.31
CA ARG A 64 2.49 -10.71 -13.35
C ARG A 64 1.25 -9.98 -12.84
N LYS A 65 0.43 -10.62 -12.01
CA LYS A 65 -0.73 -9.97 -11.37
C LYS A 65 -0.31 -8.77 -10.53
N PHE A 66 0.74 -8.93 -9.72
CA PHE A 66 1.32 -7.82 -8.97
C PHE A 66 1.90 -6.73 -9.90
N ALA A 67 2.62 -7.11 -10.95
CA ALA A 67 3.20 -6.16 -11.90
C ALA A 67 2.14 -5.32 -12.64
N LEU A 68 0.97 -5.89 -12.97
CA LEU A 68 -0.14 -5.16 -13.56
C LEU A 68 -0.71 -4.11 -12.59
N PHE A 69 -0.88 -4.50 -11.33
CA PHE A 69 -1.29 -3.56 -10.27
C PHE A 69 -0.25 -2.45 -10.08
N ALA A 70 1.04 -2.79 -10.04
CA ALA A 70 2.14 -1.83 -9.88
C ALA A 70 2.11 -0.72 -10.94
N LYS A 71 1.82 -1.07 -12.20
CA LYS A 71 1.64 -0.08 -13.29
C LYS A 71 0.49 0.88 -13.01
N GLN A 72 -0.65 0.37 -12.52
CA GLN A 72 -1.79 1.22 -12.17
C GLN A 72 -1.47 2.13 -10.98
N PHE A 73 -0.78 1.60 -9.97
CA PHE A 73 -0.34 2.37 -8.80
C PHE A 73 0.57 3.53 -9.22
N GLN A 74 1.55 3.29 -10.09
CA GLN A 74 2.47 4.33 -10.59
C GLN A 74 1.78 5.48 -11.32
N VAL A 75 0.61 5.23 -11.93
CA VAL A 75 -0.17 6.27 -12.61
C VAL A 75 -1.04 7.05 -11.62
N ILE A 76 -1.70 6.36 -10.70
CA ILE A 76 -2.71 6.98 -9.83
C ILE A 76 -2.07 7.66 -8.61
N TYR A 77 -0.99 7.10 -8.07
CA TYR A 77 -0.37 7.59 -6.85
C TYR A 77 0.19 9.02 -6.95
N PRO A 78 0.92 9.41 -8.01
CA PRO A 78 1.39 10.79 -8.15
C PRO A 78 0.24 11.80 -8.21
N VAL A 79 -0.81 11.49 -8.97
CA VAL A 79 -2.02 12.34 -9.06
C VAL A 79 -2.66 12.53 -7.68
N ALA A 80 -2.66 11.50 -6.85
CA ALA A 80 -3.16 11.57 -5.49
C ALA A 80 -2.32 12.50 -4.59
N VAL A 81 -0.99 12.42 -4.71
CA VAL A 81 -0.05 13.28 -3.99
C VAL A 81 -0.19 14.73 -4.45
N ASP A 82 -0.16 14.98 -5.76
CA ASP A 82 -0.29 16.33 -6.33
C ASP A 82 -1.62 16.97 -5.93
N THR A 83 -2.73 16.20 -5.97
CA THR A 83 -4.04 16.70 -5.52
C THR A 83 -4.05 17.06 -4.04
N TRP A 84 -3.43 16.23 -3.20
CA TRP A 84 -3.33 16.53 -1.77
C TRP A 84 -2.47 17.77 -1.50
N GLU A 85 -1.34 17.92 -2.21
CA GLU A 85 -0.49 19.10 -2.10
C GLU A 85 -1.24 20.36 -2.53
N ALA A 86 -1.95 20.32 -3.67
CA ALA A 86 -2.77 21.41 -4.15
C ALA A 86 -3.85 21.84 -3.14
N VAL A 87 -4.57 20.88 -2.54
CA VAL A 87 -5.57 21.16 -1.49
C VAL A 87 -4.92 21.74 -0.21
N LYS A 88 -3.69 21.33 0.10
CA LYS A 88 -2.95 21.87 1.24
C LYS A 88 -2.47 23.30 1.00
N THR A 89 -2.09 23.66 -0.23
CA THR A 89 -1.60 24.99 -0.60
C THR A 89 -2.70 25.99 -0.93
N ASP A 90 -3.79 25.56 -1.57
CA ASP A 90 -4.94 26.37 -1.95
C ASP A 90 -6.21 25.87 -1.27
N ALA A 91 -6.55 26.46 -0.12
CA ALA A 91 -7.93 26.43 0.40
C ALA A 91 -8.86 27.37 -0.40
N SER A 92 -8.38 27.93 -1.51
CA SER A 92 -9.03 28.96 -2.29
C SER A 92 -8.71 28.73 -3.77
N GLU A 93 -9.47 27.90 -4.47
CA GLU A 93 -10.00 28.23 -5.80
C GLU A 93 -10.80 27.07 -6.41
N GLU A 94 -11.91 27.46 -7.02
CA GLU A 94 -12.97 26.65 -7.59
C GLU A 94 -12.48 25.89 -8.83
N GLY A 95 -11.86 24.73 -8.63
CA GLY A 95 -11.49 23.81 -9.71
C GLY A 95 -11.88 22.40 -9.32
N GLY A 96 -13.03 21.93 -9.79
CA GLY A 96 -13.68 20.68 -9.37
C GLY A 96 -12.86 19.41 -9.68
N ILE A 97 -11.84 19.12 -8.88
CA ILE A 97 -11.34 17.76 -8.73
C ILE A 97 -12.46 16.97 -8.06
N ASN A 98 -12.89 15.88 -8.67
CA ASN A 98 -13.84 14.97 -8.05
C ASN A 98 -13.13 14.20 -6.94
N VAL A 99 -12.95 14.88 -5.79
CA VAL A 99 -12.26 14.39 -4.60
C VAL A 99 -12.84 13.06 -4.15
N THR A 100 -14.15 12.85 -4.30
CA THR A 100 -14.84 11.59 -4.00
C THR A 100 -14.38 10.44 -4.90
N SER A 101 -14.31 10.66 -6.22
CA SER A 101 -13.84 9.62 -7.16
C SER A 101 -12.36 9.27 -6.94
N LEU A 102 -11.53 10.26 -6.63
CA LEU A 102 -10.11 10.06 -6.34
C LEU A 102 -9.92 9.30 -5.01
N THR A 103 -10.68 9.69 -3.98
CA THR A 103 -10.78 9.01 -2.69
C THR A 103 -11.06 7.52 -2.86
N ASP A 104 -12.07 7.16 -3.66
CA ASP A 104 -12.45 5.77 -3.88
C ASP A 104 -11.34 4.98 -4.58
N LYS A 105 -10.64 5.59 -5.54
CA LYS A 105 -9.50 4.95 -6.22
C LYS A 105 -8.36 4.70 -5.23
N ILE A 106 -8.07 5.65 -4.35
CA ILE A 106 -7.00 5.54 -3.36
C ILE A 106 -7.34 4.48 -2.30
N LEU A 107 -8.60 4.41 -1.85
CA LEU A 107 -9.06 3.33 -0.97
C LEU A 107 -8.88 1.96 -1.61
N LYS A 108 -9.23 1.81 -2.88
CA LYS A 108 -9.03 0.57 -3.62
C LYS A 108 -7.55 0.20 -3.71
N LEU A 109 -6.67 1.16 -4.04
CA LEU A 109 -5.22 0.93 -4.06
C LEU A 109 -4.70 0.46 -2.70
N LYS A 110 -5.12 1.11 -1.61
CA LYS A 110 -4.76 0.74 -0.23
C LYS A 110 -5.17 -0.70 0.07
N GLN A 111 -6.42 -1.05 -0.23
CA GLN A 111 -6.96 -2.38 0.03
C GLN A 111 -6.20 -3.45 -0.77
N THR A 112 -5.98 -3.23 -2.06
CA THR A 112 -5.25 -4.17 -2.91
C THR A 112 -3.78 -4.32 -2.50
N LEU A 113 -3.13 -3.25 -2.02
CA LEU A 113 -1.78 -3.33 -1.43
C LEU A 113 -1.74 -4.26 -0.22
N ILE A 114 -2.72 -4.14 0.68
CA ILE A 114 -2.81 -4.99 1.88
C ILE A 114 -2.97 -6.46 1.47
N GLU A 115 -3.80 -6.75 0.48
CA GLU A 115 -4.02 -8.10 -0.04
C GLU A 115 -2.74 -8.72 -0.61
N PHE A 116 -2.02 -7.98 -1.46
CA PHE A 116 -0.76 -8.46 -2.01
C PHE A 116 0.29 -8.68 -0.92
N TYR A 117 0.39 -7.76 0.04
CA TYR A 117 1.33 -7.89 1.14
C TYR A 117 1.02 -9.12 2.01
N ALA A 118 -0.25 -9.31 2.40
CA ALA A 118 -0.69 -10.46 3.20
C ALA A 118 -0.40 -11.79 2.48
N PHE A 119 -0.68 -11.86 1.18
CA PHE A 119 -0.34 -13.02 0.36
C PHE A 119 1.17 -13.30 0.36
N GLY A 120 1.99 -12.28 0.13
CA GLY A 120 3.44 -12.42 0.09
C GLY A 120 4.02 -12.92 1.41
N ILE A 121 3.51 -12.40 2.55
CA ILE A 121 3.89 -12.88 3.88
C ILE A 121 3.46 -14.34 4.09
N GLY A 122 2.25 -14.71 3.68
CA GLY A 122 1.79 -16.11 3.77
C GLY A 122 2.71 -17.08 3.02
N LYS A 123 3.25 -16.69 1.87
CA LYS A 123 4.23 -17.51 1.11
C LYS A 123 5.60 -17.62 1.80
N LEU A 124 5.96 -16.69 2.68
CA LEU A 124 7.18 -16.77 3.50
C LEU A 124 7.03 -17.69 4.71
N GLU A 125 5.85 -17.77 5.32
CA GLU A 125 5.61 -18.55 6.55
C GLU A 125 5.44 -20.06 6.33
N VAL A 126 5.19 -20.51 5.10
CA VAL A 126 5.05 -21.95 4.76
C VAL A 126 6.43 -22.66 4.65
N GLN A 127 7.51 -22.03 5.14
CA GLN A 127 8.88 -22.57 5.20
C GLN A 127 9.31 -22.82 6.65
#